data_AF-A0A6L7A9L0-F1
#
_entry.id   AF-A0A6L7A9L0-F1
#
_cell.length_a   1.000
_cell.length_b   1.000
_cell.length_c   1.000
_cell.angle_alpha   90.00
_cell.angle_beta   90.00
_cell.angle_gamma   90.00
#
_symmetry.space_group_name_H-M   'P 1'
#
loop_
_entity.id
_entity.type
_entity.pdbx_description
1 polymer ?
#
loop_
_entity_poly.entity_id
_entity_poly.type
_entity_poly.pdbx_seq_one_letter_code
_entity_poly.pdbx_strand_id
1 'polypeptide(L)'
;MDSQSKLILFNCNEDYELKLYTEDNLKNLDTDDIIQIREFSELRLLLNSNDSDYFEMPEMDDYFIPNRILTGNNDHYKYQANDYFVLFSLRRTEEAQVVPLVPGLYTIKSLIEKTIYYSYFYVVPKDLSIPDWQTMKNELESAISGLAMDFVRRKNTESVSDNISADDYSIS
;
A
#
# COMPACT_ATOMS: atom_id res chain seq x y z
N MET A 1 -1.82 12.67 24.08
CA MET A 1 -1.51 11.23 24.22
C MET A 1 -0.94 10.85 22.87
N ASP A 2 0.37 10.62 22.81
CA ASP A 2 1.12 10.27 21.61
C ASP A 2 0.68 8.90 21.11
N SER A 3 -0.48 8.82 20.46
CA SER A 3 -0.82 7.63 19.69
C SER A 3 -0.06 7.74 18.38
N GLN A 4 1.10 7.10 18.32
CA GLN A 4 1.81 6.89 17.07
C GLN A 4 0.81 6.30 16.05
N SER A 5 0.71 6.91 14.87
CA SER A 5 -0.20 6.47 13.82
C SER A 5 0.11 5.03 13.42
N LYS A 6 -0.93 4.21 13.28
CA LYS A 6 -0.81 2.76 13.01
C LYS A 6 -1.76 2.35 11.91
N LEU A 7 -1.25 1.56 10.97
CA LEU A 7 -2.05 0.90 9.96
C LEU A 7 -2.18 -0.58 10.36
N ILE A 8 -3.42 -1.02 10.60
CA ILE A 8 -3.70 -2.33 11.20
C ILE A 8 -4.57 -3.14 10.26
N LEU A 9 -4.09 -4.33 9.91
CA LEU A 9 -4.77 -5.32 9.10
C LEU A 9 -5.34 -6.41 10.01
N PHE A 10 -6.66 -6.46 10.13
CA PHE A 10 -7.35 -7.46 10.95
C PHE A 10 -7.67 -8.69 10.11
N ASN A 11 -7.19 -9.84 10.56
CA ASN A 11 -7.52 -11.14 9.98
C ASN A 11 -8.17 -12.03 11.04
N CYS A 12 -8.89 -13.08 10.61
CA CYS A 12 -9.56 -13.98 11.55
C CYS A 12 -8.60 -14.67 12.54
N ASN A 13 -7.34 -14.85 12.17
CA ASN A 13 -6.36 -15.58 12.97
C ASN A 13 -5.56 -14.67 13.90
N GLU A 14 -5.21 -13.47 13.44
CA GLU A 14 -4.44 -12.48 14.17
C GLU A 14 -4.55 -11.11 13.49
N ASP A 15 -4.13 -10.07 14.21
CA ASP A 15 -4.08 -8.71 13.70
C ASP A 15 -2.62 -8.33 13.43
N TYR A 16 -2.38 -7.67 12.30
CA TYR A 16 -1.04 -7.28 11.86
C TYR A 16 -0.91 -5.76 11.84
N GLU A 17 0.09 -5.21 12.54
CA GLU A 17 0.50 -3.82 12.35
C GLU A 17 1.42 -3.75 11.13
N LEU A 18 0.97 -3.05 10.09
CA LEU A 18 1.73 -2.91 8.85
C LEU A 18 2.84 -1.87 9.02
N LYS A 19 4.04 -2.24 8.57
CA LYS A 19 5.19 -1.34 8.61
C LYS A 19 5.02 -0.21 7.60
N LEU A 20 5.23 1.02 8.08
CA LEU A 20 5.13 2.24 7.29
C LEU A 20 6.50 2.62 6.73
N TYR A 21 6.62 2.71 5.41
CA TYR A 21 7.83 3.15 4.72
C TYR A 21 7.62 4.52 4.10
N THR A 22 8.54 5.45 4.32
CA THR A 22 8.63 6.64 3.46
C THR A 22 9.23 6.25 2.12
N GLU A 23 9.03 7.09 1.10
CA GLU A 23 9.62 6.87 -0.22
C GLU A 23 11.14 6.64 -0.15
N ASP A 24 11.86 7.41 0.67
CA ASP A 24 13.31 7.29 0.88
C ASP A 24 13.77 5.95 1.48
N ASN A 25 12.87 5.29 2.21
CA ASN A 25 13.15 4.06 2.94
C ASN A 25 12.59 2.82 2.24
N LEU A 26 11.89 2.96 1.11
CA LEU A 26 11.38 1.84 0.32
C LEU A 26 12.48 0.88 -0.17
N LYS A 27 13.69 1.40 -0.42
CA LYS A 27 14.86 0.56 -0.75
C LYS A 27 15.24 -0.45 0.37
N ASN A 28 14.75 -0.23 1.59
CA ASN A 28 14.96 -1.10 2.74
C ASN A 28 13.74 -2.01 3.00
N LEU A 29 12.76 -2.05 2.09
CA LEU A 29 11.64 -2.97 2.15
C LEU A 29 12.17 -4.41 2.05
N ASP A 30 11.85 -5.21 3.04
CA ASP A 30 12.14 -6.64 3.04
C ASP A 30 10.85 -7.43 2.79
N THR A 31 10.96 -8.55 2.09
CA THR A 31 9.90 -9.56 1.97
C THR A 31 9.31 -9.96 3.32
N ASP A 32 10.13 -10.04 4.37
CA ASP A 32 9.68 -10.45 5.71
C ASP A 32 8.79 -9.39 6.39
N ASP A 33 8.85 -8.15 5.92
CA ASP A 33 7.97 -7.07 6.39
C ASP A 33 6.59 -7.08 5.67
N ILE A 34 6.43 -7.91 4.63
CA ILE A 34 5.18 -8.01 3.86
C ILE A 34 4.32 -9.14 4.41
N ILE A 35 3.19 -8.75 5.02
CA ILE A 35 2.24 -9.70 5.58
C ILE A 35 1.59 -10.52 4.46
N GLN A 36 1.62 -11.84 4.61
CA GLN A 36 1.01 -12.77 3.67
C GLN A 36 -0.35 -13.23 4.19
N ILE A 37 -1.41 -12.93 3.43
CA ILE A 37 -2.79 -13.28 3.75
C ILE A 37 -3.27 -14.34 2.77
N ARG A 38 -3.84 -15.44 3.26
CA ARG A 38 -4.45 -16.44 2.37
C ARG A 38 -5.69 -15.87 1.68
N GLU A 39 -5.85 -16.16 0.40
CA GLU A 39 -7.07 -15.92 -0.36
C GLU A 39 -8.29 -16.49 0.39
N PHE A 40 -9.43 -15.82 0.23
CA PHE A 40 -10.68 -16.11 0.96
C PHE A 40 -10.62 -15.92 2.49
N SER A 41 -9.57 -15.29 3.03
CA SER A 41 -9.54 -14.93 4.44
C SER A 41 -10.21 -13.58 4.66
N GLU A 42 -11.13 -13.49 5.62
CA GLU A 42 -11.77 -12.21 5.95
C GLU A 42 -10.71 -11.19 6.38
N LEU A 43 -10.87 -9.97 5.88
CA LEU A 43 -9.85 -8.95 5.97
C LEU A 43 -10.50 -7.59 6.21
N ARG A 44 -10.04 -6.90 7.24
CA ARG A 44 -10.41 -5.51 7.50
C ARG A 44 -9.15 -4.66 7.69
N LEU A 45 -9.28 -3.37 7.43
CA LEU A 45 -8.18 -2.42 7.54
C LEU A 45 -8.63 -1.20 8.35
N LEU A 46 -7.73 -0.71 9.20
CA LEU A 46 -7.89 0.53 9.96
C LEU A 46 -6.60 1.33 9.89
N LEU A 47 -6.70 2.62 9.57
CA LEU A 47 -5.66 3.58 9.87
C LEU A 47 -6.03 4.30 11.17
N ASN A 48 -5.41 3.92 12.28
CA ASN A 48 -5.56 4.61 13.56
C ASN A 48 -4.60 5.81 13.58
N SER A 49 -5.13 7.02 13.34
CA SER A 49 -4.33 8.24 13.17
C SER A 49 -5.17 9.49 13.48
N ASN A 50 -4.69 10.68 13.09
CA ASN A 50 -5.50 11.90 13.17
C ASN A 50 -6.66 11.86 12.16
N ASP A 51 -7.79 12.48 12.48
CA ASP A 51 -8.99 12.48 11.63
C ASP A 51 -8.78 13.10 10.25
N SER A 52 -7.73 13.90 10.03
CA SER A 52 -7.39 14.46 8.72
C SER A 52 -6.61 13.50 7.81
N ASP A 53 -6.06 12.44 8.39
CA ASP A 53 -5.24 11.47 7.68
C ASP A 53 -6.12 10.49 6.90
N TYR A 54 -5.55 9.87 5.87
CA TYR A 54 -6.26 8.93 5.01
C TYR A 54 -5.29 8.00 4.33
N PHE A 55 -5.81 6.93 3.72
CA PHE A 55 -5.04 6.10 2.80
C PHE A 55 -5.75 5.89 1.46
N GLU A 56 -4.98 5.45 0.47
CA GLU A 56 -5.39 5.12 -0.90
C GLU A 56 -4.93 3.68 -1.21
N MET A 57 -5.76 2.92 -1.93
CA MET A 57 -5.47 1.54 -2.37
C MET A 57 -5.95 1.36 -3.80
N PRO A 58 -5.11 1.68 -4.81
CA PRO A 58 -5.51 1.60 -6.22
C PRO A 58 -6.01 0.21 -6.64
N GLU A 59 -5.41 -0.86 -6.09
CA GLU A 59 -5.80 -2.24 -6.36
C GLU A 59 -7.21 -2.59 -5.85
N MET A 60 -7.82 -1.72 -5.03
CA MET A 60 -9.18 -1.87 -4.51
C MET A 60 -10.24 -1.03 -5.25
N ASP A 61 -9.86 -0.24 -6.27
CA ASP A 61 -10.77 0.69 -6.95
C ASP A 61 -11.93 -0.04 -7.65
N ASP A 62 -11.68 -1.23 -8.22
CA ASP A 62 -12.68 -2.08 -8.90
C ASP A 62 -13.62 -2.84 -7.95
N TYR A 63 -13.30 -2.88 -6.66
CA TYR A 63 -14.12 -3.57 -5.66
C TYR A 63 -15.20 -2.65 -5.13
N PHE A 64 -16.30 -3.21 -4.62
CA PHE A 64 -17.27 -2.43 -3.86
C PHE A 64 -16.84 -2.37 -2.39
N ILE A 65 -16.43 -1.18 -1.92
CA ILE A 65 -16.17 -0.93 -0.50
C ILE A 65 -17.02 0.27 -0.06
N PRO A 66 -17.87 0.13 0.96
CA PRO A 66 -18.68 1.24 1.45
C PRO A 66 -17.82 2.32 2.11
N ASN A 67 -18.36 3.54 2.23
CA ASN A 67 -17.78 4.67 2.97
C ASN A 67 -16.42 5.21 2.46
N ARG A 68 -15.93 4.75 1.31
CA ARG A 68 -14.78 5.36 0.63
C ARG A 68 -15.17 6.66 -0.08
N ILE A 69 -14.24 7.60 -0.15
CA ILE A 69 -14.45 8.95 -0.70
C ILE A 69 -13.78 9.05 -2.07
N LEU A 70 -14.54 9.42 -3.11
CA LEU A 70 -13.99 9.62 -4.45
C LEU A 70 -13.00 10.80 -4.45
N THR A 71 -11.84 10.61 -5.06
CA THR A 71 -10.79 11.62 -5.18
C THR A 71 -10.78 12.22 -6.59
N GLY A 72 -11.26 13.46 -6.71
CA GLY A 72 -11.26 14.19 -7.97
C GLY A 72 -12.07 13.48 -9.07
N ASN A 73 -11.55 13.49 -10.29
CA ASN A 73 -12.21 12.93 -11.48
C ASN A 73 -11.65 11.58 -11.95
N ASN A 74 -10.70 10.97 -11.20
CA ASN A 74 -9.88 9.87 -11.70
C ASN A 74 -10.28 8.48 -11.14
N ASP A 75 -11.53 8.28 -10.71
CA ASP A 75 -12.04 7.00 -10.18
C ASP A 75 -11.24 6.38 -9.01
N HIS A 76 -10.30 7.12 -8.41
CA HIS A 76 -9.53 6.71 -7.25
C HIS A 76 -10.26 7.05 -5.95
N TYR A 77 -10.06 6.23 -4.92
CA TYR A 77 -10.73 6.40 -3.64
C TYR A 77 -9.77 6.62 -2.47
N LYS A 78 -10.25 7.43 -1.52
CA LYS A 78 -9.65 7.62 -0.19
C LYS A 78 -10.45 6.91 0.88
N TYR A 79 -9.73 6.44 1.87
CA TYR A 79 -10.24 5.75 3.05
C TYR A 79 -9.84 6.57 4.27
N GLN A 80 -10.83 7.09 5.01
CA GLN A 80 -10.59 8.01 6.11
C GLN A 80 -9.91 7.30 7.29
N ALA A 81 -9.01 7.98 8.01
CA ALA A 81 -8.51 7.48 9.27
C ALA A 81 -9.65 7.24 10.27
N ASN A 82 -9.43 6.32 11.20
CA ASN A 82 -10.32 5.93 12.29
C ASN A 82 -11.62 5.21 11.88
N ASP A 83 -11.84 5.01 10.58
CA ASP A 83 -12.89 4.16 10.03
C ASP A 83 -12.37 2.73 9.76
N TYR A 84 -13.26 1.75 9.94
CA TYR A 84 -12.99 0.35 9.60
C TYR A 84 -13.47 0.04 8.19
N PHE A 85 -12.57 -0.44 7.34
CA PHE A 85 -12.89 -0.85 5.98
C PHE A 85 -12.84 -2.37 5.85
N VAL A 86 -13.95 -2.97 5.43
CA VAL A 86 -14.02 -4.40 5.14
C VAL A 86 -13.48 -4.61 3.73
N LEU A 87 -12.26 -5.12 3.63
CA LEU A 87 -11.64 -5.44 2.35
C LEU A 87 -12.14 -6.76 1.77
N PHE A 88 -12.50 -7.72 2.63
CA PHE A 88 -13.20 -8.95 2.25
C PHE A 88 -13.92 -9.59 3.44
N SER A 89 -15.11 -10.14 3.18
CA SER A 89 -15.94 -10.86 4.14
C SER A 89 -16.57 -12.08 3.49
N LEU A 90 -16.59 -13.21 4.22
CA LEU A 90 -17.33 -14.41 3.80
C LEU A 90 -18.83 -14.27 4.06
N ARG A 91 -19.20 -13.36 4.97
CA ARG A 91 -20.59 -13.07 5.31
C ARG A 91 -21.14 -12.03 4.35
N ARG A 92 -22.23 -12.37 3.68
CA ARG A 92 -22.95 -11.44 2.80
C ARG A 92 -23.86 -10.54 3.64
N THR A 93 -23.43 -9.30 3.84
CA THR A 93 -24.26 -8.19 4.31
C THR A 93 -24.31 -7.13 3.22
N GLU A 94 -25.24 -6.17 3.30
CA GLU A 94 -25.37 -5.09 2.31
C GLU A 94 -24.12 -4.20 2.23
N GLU A 95 -23.31 -4.19 3.29
CA GLU A 95 -22.08 -3.39 3.43
C GLU A 95 -20.81 -4.23 3.23
N ALA A 96 -20.93 -5.52 2.90
CA ALA A 96 -19.78 -6.40 2.78
C ALA A 96 -19.25 -6.46 1.35
N GLN A 97 -17.96 -6.17 1.21
CA GLN A 97 -17.15 -6.66 0.11
C GLN A 97 -17.08 -8.20 0.22
N VAL A 98 -17.61 -8.92 -0.77
CA VAL A 98 -17.68 -10.41 -0.76
C VAL A 98 -16.96 -11.07 -1.94
N VAL A 99 -16.35 -10.28 -2.83
CA VAL A 99 -15.56 -10.80 -3.94
C VAL A 99 -14.15 -11.08 -3.42
N PRO A 100 -13.63 -12.32 -3.47
CA PRO A 100 -12.29 -12.62 -3.00
C PRO A 100 -11.25 -11.68 -3.61
N LEU A 101 -10.28 -11.28 -2.78
CA LEU A 101 -9.14 -10.51 -3.25
C LEU A 101 -8.33 -11.37 -4.22
N VAL A 102 -8.00 -10.79 -5.38
CA VAL A 102 -7.15 -11.43 -6.38
C VAL A 102 -5.75 -11.63 -5.78
N PRO A 103 -5.13 -12.81 -5.92
CA PRO A 103 -3.76 -13.03 -5.49
C PRO A 103 -2.77 -12.00 -6.07
N GLY A 104 -1.87 -11.50 -5.24
CA GLY A 104 -0.92 -10.47 -5.64
C GLY A 104 -0.54 -9.51 -4.50
N LEU A 105 0.35 -8.59 -4.83
CA LEU A 105 0.82 -7.54 -3.93
C LEU A 105 -0.19 -6.39 -3.91
N TYR A 106 -0.59 -5.98 -2.71
CA TYR A 106 -1.45 -4.83 -2.48
C TYR A 106 -0.66 -3.69 -1.84
N THR A 107 -0.82 -2.50 -2.39
CA THR A 107 -0.16 -1.29 -1.92
C THR A 107 -1.13 -0.42 -1.13
N ILE A 108 -0.70 0.08 0.03
CA ILE A 108 -1.44 1.06 0.81
C ILE A 108 -0.60 2.33 0.92
N LYS A 109 -1.10 3.41 0.32
CA LYS A 109 -0.47 4.73 0.37
C LYS A 109 -1.20 5.60 1.39
N SER A 110 -0.58 5.88 2.52
CA SER A 110 -1.17 6.64 3.63
C SER A 110 -0.60 8.07 3.68
N LEU A 111 -1.46 9.09 3.75
CA LEU A 111 -1.06 10.45 4.11
C LEU A 111 -1.28 10.63 5.62
N ILE A 112 -0.20 10.72 6.38
CA ILE A 112 -0.20 10.87 7.84
C ILE A 112 0.58 12.13 8.20
N GLU A 113 -0.06 13.09 8.87
CA GLU A 113 0.58 14.34 9.32
C GLU A 113 1.34 15.10 8.21
N LYS A 114 0.86 14.99 6.96
CA LYS A 114 1.45 15.53 5.71
C LYS A 114 2.63 14.74 5.12
N THR A 115 3.00 13.61 5.70
CA THR A 115 3.99 12.69 5.13
C THR A 115 3.31 11.52 4.46
N ILE A 116 3.81 11.12 3.29
CA ILE A 116 3.32 9.95 2.57
C ILE A 116 4.11 8.73 3.04
N TYR A 117 3.36 7.71 3.44
CA TYR A 117 3.87 6.39 3.79
C TYR A 117 3.30 5.33 2.87
N TYR A 118 4.05 4.25 2.71
CA TYR A 118 3.70 3.08 1.93
C TYR A 118 3.77 1.85 2.82
N SER A 119 2.78 0.98 2.68
CA SER A 119 2.71 -0.32 3.31
C SER A 119 2.21 -1.35 2.33
N TYR A 120 2.51 -2.62 2.61
CA TYR A 120 2.25 -3.71 1.69
C TYR A 120 1.72 -4.94 2.42
N PHE A 121 0.83 -5.66 1.77
CA PHE A 121 0.50 -7.04 2.10
C PHE A 121 0.34 -7.83 0.80
N TYR A 122 0.48 -9.14 0.88
CA TYR A 122 0.38 -10.03 -0.28
C TYR A 122 -0.73 -11.05 -0.07
N VAL A 123 -1.62 -11.21 -1.06
CA VAL A 123 -2.66 -12.23 -1.05
C VAL A 123 -2.15 -13.49 -1.72
N VAL A 124 -2.06 -14.57 -0.95
CA VAL A 124 -1.57 -15.89 -1.37
C VAL A 124 -2.75 -16.74 -1.86
N PRO A 125 -2.70 -17.35 -3.06
CA PRO A 125 -3.72 -18.29 -3.54
C PRO A 125 -4.02 -19.39 -2.52
N LYS A 126 -5.30 -19.79 -2.42
CA LYS A 126 -5.71 -20.81 -1.45
C LYS A 126 -5.06 -22.17 -1.67
N ASP A 127 -5.04 -22.59 -2.93
CA ASP A 127 -4.48 -23.87 -3.36
C ASP A 127 -3.14 -23.60 -4.02
N LEU A 128 -2.07 -23.96 -3.31
CA LEU A 128 -0.71 -23.63 -3.73
C LEU A 128 0.15 -24.89 -3.85
N SER A 129 0.61 -25.18 -5.05
CA SER A 129 1.65 -26.19 -5.24
C SER A 129 3.04 -25.62 -4.92
N ILE A 130 4.04 -26.48 -4.71
CA ILE A 130 5.44 -26.06 -4.47
C ILE A 130 5.96 -25.18 -5.63
N PRO A 131 5.74 -25.55 -6.92
CA PRO A 131 6.07 -24.66 -8.03
C PRO A 131 5.38 -23.28 -7.97
N ASP A 132 4.11 -23.23 -7.58
CA ASP A 132 3.36 -21.97 -7.48
C ASP A 132 3.92 -21.08 -6.36
N TRP A 133 4.29 -21.68 -5.23
CA TRP A 133 4.95 -20.98 -4.13
C TRP A 133 6.28 -20.33 -4.55
N GLN A 134 7.10 -21.07 -5.31
CA GLN A 134 8.37 -20.53 -5.76
C GLN A 134 8.19 -19.41 -6.79
N THR A 135 7.17 -19.53 -7.64
CA THR A 135 6.79 -18.48 -8.59
C THR A 135 6.35 -17.21 -7.86
N MET A 136 5.48 -17.35 -6.87
CA MET A 136 5.04 -16.23 -6.04
C MET A 136 6.18 -15.54 -5.29
N LYS A 137 7.10 -16.31 -4.71
CA LYS A 137 8.26 -15.74 -4.03
C LYS A 137 9.07 -14.87 -5.01
N ASN A 138 9.29 -15.36 -6.22
CA ASN A 138 10.00 -14.60 -7.26
C ASN A 138 9.22 -13.35 -7.70
N GLU A 139 7.89 -13.43 -7.81
CA GLU A 139 7.03 -12.28 -8.12
C GLU A 139 7.15 -11.20 -7.04
N LEU A 140 7.10 -11.59 -5.78
CA LEU A 140 7.25 -10.68 -4.65
C LEU A 140 8.64 -10.02 -4.63
N GLU A 141 9.70 -10.82 -4.76
CA GLU A 141 11.08 -10.32 -4.84
C GLU A 141 11.27 -9.36 -6.03
N SER A 142 10.68 -9.69 -7.18
CA SER A 142 10.74 -8.85 -8.39
C SER A 142 9.98 -7.54 -8.20
N ALA A 143 8.81 -7.56 -7.55
CA ALA A 143 8.04 -6.35 -7.28
C ALA A 143 8.80 -5.40 -6.34
N ILE A 144 9.36 -5.93 -5.25
CA ILE A 144 10.19 -5.15 -4.32
C ILE A 144 11.43 -4.59 -5.02
N SER A 145 12.12 -5.41 -5.82
CA SER A 145 13.27 -4.94 -6.59
C SER A 145 12.87 -3.84 -7.57
N GLY A 146 11.72 -3.96 -8.24
CA GLY A 146 11.18 -2.94 -9.13
C GLY A 146 10.94 -1.61 -8.41
N LEU A 147 10.28 -1.65 -7.23
CA LEU A 147 10.06 -0.48 -6.38
C LEU A 147 11.38 0.19 -5.98
N ALA A 148 12.39 -0.60 -5.61
CA ALA A 148 13.72 -0.09 -5.28
C ALA A 148 14.45 0.53 -6.50
N MET A 149 14.33 -0.07 -7.69
CA MET A 149 14.91 0.47 -8.93
C MET A 149 14.25 1.79 -9.33
N ASP A 150 12.93 1.87 -9.31
CA ASP A 150 12.19 3.09 -9.63
C ASP A 150 12.59 4.24 -8.70
N PHE A 151 12.84 3.92 -7.42
CA PHE A 151 13.39 4.86 -6.46
C PHE A 151 14.81 5.35 -6.85
N VAL A 152 15.75 4.44 -7.15
CA VAL A 152 17.12 4.82 -7.55
C VAL A 152 17.08 5.73 -8.79
N ARG A 153 16.20 5.44 -9.74
CA ARG A 153 16.05 6.24 -10.96
C ARG A 153 15.55 7.65 -10.66
N ARG A 154 14.52 7.81 -9.82
CA ARG A 154 13.97 9.13 -9.45
C ARG A 154 15.03 10.02 -8.75
N LYS A 155 15.80 9.45 -7.81
CA LYS A 155 16.90 10.16 -7.13
C LYS A 155 18.01 10.63 -8.06
N ASN A 156 18.33 9.83 -9.09
CA ASN A 156 19.35 10.20 -10.07
C ASN A 156 18.86 11.29 -11.04
N THR A 157 17.56 11.37 -11.32
CA THR A 157 17.00 12.47 -12.13
C THR A 157 16.92 13.78 -11.36
N GLU A 158 16.62 13.76 -10.06
CA GLU A 158 16.59 14.97 -9.22
C GLU A 158 17.99 15.56 -8.97
N SER A 159 19.02 14.72 -8.88
CA SER A 159 20.40 15.18 -8.71
C SER A 159 21.05 15.75 -9.99
N VAL A 160 20.42 15.55 -11.17
CA VAL A 160 20.88 16.13 -12.44
C VAL A 160 20.24 17.50 -12.71
N SER A 161 19.07 17.79 -12.13
CA SER A 161 18.41 19.11 -12.27
C SER A 161 19.08 20.24 -11.47
N ASP A 162 19.89 19.93 -10.45
CA ASP A 162 20.54 20.95 -9.62
C ASP A 162 21.86 21.52 -10.20
N ASN A 163 22.29 21.07 -11.39
CA ASN A 163 23.55 21.51 -12.03
C ASN A 163 23.38 22.35 -13.30
N ILE A 164 22.20 22.91 -13.58
CA ILE A 164 22.01 23.86 -14.69
C ILE A 164 21.51 25.20 -14.11
N SER A 165 22.38 25.90 -13.37
CA SER A 165 22.14 27.27 -12.89
C SER A 165 23.45 27.96 -12.50
N ALA A 166 24.41 28.04 -13.42
CA ALA A 166 25.46 29.06 -13.40
C ALA A 166 26.11 29.10 -14.78
N ASP A 167 26.54 30.29 -15.18
CA ASP A 167 27.27 30.60 -16.40
C ASP A 167 26.43 30.72 -17.68
N ASP A 168 25.71 31.83 -17.80
CA ASP A 168 26.04 32.77 -18.88
C ASP A 168 25.53 34.19 -18.56
N TYR A 169 26.32 34.94 -17.80
CA TYR A 169 26.26 36.41 -17.79
C TYR A 169 27.56 36.95 -18.37
N SER A 170 27.38 37.77 -19.41
CA SER A 170 28.30 38.75 -20.00
C SER A 170 29.07 38.26 -21.22
N ILE A 171 28.85 38.95 -22.36
CA ILE A 171 29.85 39.87 -22.93
C ILE A 171 29.14 40.83 -23.92
N SER A 172 29.29 42.12 -23.60
CA SER A 172 29.36 43.32 -24.45
C SER A 172 28.23 43.71 -25.40
#